data_AF-A0A835KVR4-F1
#
_entry.id   AF-A0A835KVR4-F1
#
_cell.length_a   1.000
_cell.length_b   1.000
_cell.length_c   1.000
_cell.angle_alpha   90.00
_cell.angle_beta   90.00
_cell.angle_gamma   90.00
#
_symmetry.space_group_name_H-M   'P 1'
#
loop_
_entity.id
_entity.type
_entity.pdbx_description
1 polymer ?
#
loop_
_entity_poly.entity_id
_entity_poly.type
_entity_poly.pdbx_seq_one_letter_code
_entity_poly.pdbx_strand_id
1 'polypeptide(L)'
;MATRSVLVVLPLVLATLIATVNSQSYTPPAPSPLPDSSSSPPAPPPQDYSITPPPPSSPPPPVPSAPPPSSPPPPTPSPPPPSPPPPVPSPPPASNWTPVANPPPPAAAPPAASPPPVASTPPPSPPVVSPPPPATNWTPVADVNDPTIQQVAQFAVRIYALSTTQLRMQLLNVISGETQPYNGGYNYRLVITVTGGKKTQYEAFVWGILGTMSWKLWSFTAIY
;
A
#
# COMPACT_ATOMS: atom_id res chain seq x y z
N MET A 1 23.08 -5.32 31.29
CA MET A 1 22.96 -4.23 30.30
C MET A 1 21.52 -4.24 29.80
N ALA A 2 20.71 -3.31 30.29
CA ALA A 2 19.27 -3.28 30.00
C ALA A 2 19.03 -2.37 28.78
N THR A 3 18.59 -2.96 27.68
CA THR A 3 18.19 -2.23 26.47
C THR A 3 16.89 -1.48 26.78
N ARG A 4 17.01 -0.15 26.93
CA ARG A 4 15.86 0.74 27.09
C ARG A 4 15.11 0.79 25.76
N SER A 5 14.00 0.07 25.66
CA SER A 5 13.01 0.26 24.62
C SER A 5 12.36 1.63 24.82
N VAL A 6 12.79 2.62 24.04
CA VAL A 6 12.16 3.94 23.99
C VAL A 6 10.88 3.80 23.18
N LEU A 7 9.75 3.73 23.88
CA LEU A 7 8.42 3.75 23.28
C LEU A 7 8.10 5.21 22.90
N VAL A 8 8.41 5.58 21.67
CA VAL A 8 8.08 6.91 21.13
C VAL A 8 6.58 6.94 20.84
N VAL A 9 5.79 7.47 21.80
CA VAL A 9 4.38 7.82 21.56
C VAL A 9 4.38 9.20 20.90
N LEU A 10 4.31 9.24 19.57
CA LEU A 10 4.11 10.49 18.85
C LEU A 10 2.60 10.69 18.56
N PRO A 11 1.98 11.80 19.00
CA PRO A 11 0.64 12.16 18.56
C PRO A 11 0.75 12.83 17.19
N LEU A 12 0.39 12.13 16.11
CA LEU A 12 0.33 12.73 14.79
C LEU A 12 -1.12 13.09 14.46
N VAL A 13 -1.48 14.34 14.77
CA VAL A 13 -2.60 15.03 14.14
C VAL A 13 -2.08 15.55 12.81
N LEU A 14 -2.68 15.17 11.68
CA LEU A 14 -2.41 15.87 10.43
C LEU A 14 -3.67 16.00 9.57
N ALA A 15 -4.30 17.16 9.71
CA ALA A 15 -5.16 17.74 8.71
C ALA A 15 -4.29 18.60 7.78
N THR A 16 -4.08 18.18 6.53
CA THR A 16 -4.04 19.11 5.38
C THR A 16 -4.11 18.31 4.07
N LEU A 17 -5.22 18.52 3.36
CA LEU A 17 -5.39 18.19 1.96
C LEU A 17 -4.54 19.17 1.14
N ILE A 18 -3.56 18.69 0.37
CA ILE A 18 -3.05 19.43 -0.79
C ILE A 18 -3.05 18.47 -1.98
N ALA A 19 -4.06 18.63 -2.84
CA ALA A 19 -4.03 18.13 -4.20
C ALA A 19 -3.03 18.99 -4.99
N THR A 20 -1.77 18.56 -5.08
CA THR A 20 -0.85 19.12 -6.06
C THR A 20 -1.14 18.45 -7.39
N VAL A 21 -1.96 19.12 -8.20
CA VAL A 21 -2.00 18.88 -9.64
C VAL A 21 -0.62 19.27 -10.18
N ASN A 22 0.19 18.26 -10.50
CA ASN A 22 1.42 18.46 -11.27
C ASN A 22 0.99 18.75 -12.72
N SER A 23 0.76 20.01 -13.06
CA SER A 23 0.83 20.48 -14.45
C SER A 23 2.30 20.53 -14.85
N GLN A 24 2.89 19.35 -15.08
CA GLN A 24 4.12 19.29 -15.86
C GLN A 24 3.75 19.63 -17.30
N SER A 25 4.17 20.81 -17.73
CA SER A 25 4.26 21.21 -19.13
C SER A 25 4.99 20.11 -19.90
N TYR A 26 4.23 19.34 -20.67
CA TYR A 26 4.77 18.39 -21.62
C TYR A 26 5.37 19.18 -22.78
N THR A 27 6.70 19.32 -22.78
CA THR A 27 7.45 19.77 -23.94
C THR A 27 7.75 18.53 -24.79
N PRO A 28 7.18 18.37 -25.99
CA PRO A 28 7.51 17.24 -26.84
C PRO A 28 9.00 17.28 -27.22
N PRO A 29 9.70 16.13 -27.28
CA PRO A 29 11.07 16.09 -27.77
C PRO A 29 11.12 16.52 -29.24
N ALA A 30 12.15 17.30 -29.57
CA ALA A 30 12.43 17.74 -30.93
C ALA A 30 12.55 16.54 -31.88
N PRO A 31 12.02 16.62 -33.12
CA PRO A 31 12.21 15.57 -34.11
C PRO A 31 13.69 15.45 -34.47
N SER A 32 14.17 14.20 -34.54
CA SER A 32 15.53 13.85 -34.96
C SER A 32 15.87 14.42 -36.35
N PRO A 33 17.14 14.78 -36.61
CA PRO A 33 17.57 15.24 -37.93
C PRO A 33 17.46 14.11 -38.97
N LEU A 34 16.94 14.46 -40.15
CA LEU A 34 16.86 13.61 -41.34
C LEU A 34 18.27 13.23 -41.85
N PRO A 35 18.45 12.02 -42.41
CA PRO A 35 19.73 11.64 -43.02
C PRO A 35 19.97 12.39 -44.33
N ASP A 36 21.24 12.73 -44.57
CA ASP A 36 21.79 13.34 -45.78
C ASP A 36 21.21 12.73 -47.07
N SER A 37 20.70 13.59 -47.95
CA SER A 37 20.44 13.26 -49.35
C SER A 37 20.99 14.37 -50.22
N SER A 38 22.07 14.01 -50.93
CA SER A 38 22.78 14.83 -51.89
C SER A 38 21.91 15.19 -53.11
N SER A 39 22.29 16.30 -53.75
CA SER A 39 21.92 16.80 -55.10
C SER A 39 20.87 17.92 -55.13
N SER A 40 21.36 19.16 -55.06
CA SER A 40 20.61 20.35 -55.51
C SER A 40 20.73 20.50 -57.03
N PRO A 41 19.63 20.72 -57.78
CA PRO A 41 19.70 21.23 -59.15
C PRO A 41 20.08 22.72 -59.16
N PRO A 42 20.64 23.26 -60.27
CA PRO A 42 21.05 24.66 -60.34
C PRO A 42 19.84 25.62 -60.31
N ALA A 43 20.04 26.78 -59.69
CA ALA A 43 19.01 27.79 -59.45
C ALA A 43 18.48 28.43 -60.77
N PRO A 44 17.18 28.75 -60.85
CA PRO A 44 16.63 29.54 -61.96
C PRO A 44 17.10 31.00 -61.89
N PRO A 45 17.14 31.73 -63.03
CA PRO A 45 17.58 33.13 -63.05
C PRO A 45 16.60 34.05 -62.30
N PRO A 46 17.09 35.16 -61.73
CA PRO A 46 16.28 36.05 -60.90
C PRO A 46 15.19 36.73 -61.73
N GLN A 47 13.94 36.61 -61.27
CA GLN A 47 12.80 37.37 -61.77
C GLN A 47 12.78 38.73 -61.07
N ASP A 48 12.53 39.80 -61.83
CA ASP A 48 12.46 41.18 -61.36
C ASP A 48 11.18 41.38 -60.52
N TYR A 49 11.32 41.51 -59.20
CA TYR A 49 10.21 41.70 -58.28
C TYR A 49 9.89 43.20 -58.17
N SER A 50 8.82 43.64 -58.84
CA SER A 50 8.17 44.91 -58.48
C SER A 50 7.54 44.78 -57.09
N ILE A 51 8.19 45.37 -56.08
CA ILE A 51 7.74 45.38 -54.69
C ILE A 51 6.59 46.37 -54.55
N THR A 52 5.35 45.89 -54.49
CA THR A 52 4.23 46.66 -53.92
C THR A 52 4.09 46.27 -52.45
N PRO A 53 4.16 47.20 -51.48
CA PRO A 53 3.99 46.86 -50.08
C PRO A 53 2.55 46.40 -49.81
N PRO A 54 2.35 45.38 -48.94
CA PRO A 54 1.02 44.94 -48.57
C PRO A 54 0.28 46.02 -47.76
N PRO A 55 -1.06 46.10 -47.85
CA PRO A 55 -1.84 47.04 -47.05
C PRO A 55 -1.74 46.72 -45.55
N PRO A 56 -1.90 47.72 -44.67
CA PRO A 56 -1.83 47.51 -43.23
C PRO A 56 -3.00 46.65 -42.73
N SER A 57 -2.69 45.69 -41.87
CA SER A 57 -3.66 44.79 -41.23
C SER A 57 -4.64 45.57 -40.33
N SER A 58 -5.93 45.28 -40.47
CA SER A 58 -6.98 45.86 -39.63
C SER A 58 -6.84 45.41 -38.15
N PRO A 59 -7.22 46.26 -37.17
CA PRO A 59 -7.18 45.88 -35.77
C PRO A 59 -8.20 44.79 -35.44
N PRO A 60 -7.93 43.93 -34.43
CA PRO A 60 -8.85 42.87 -34.02
C PRO A 60 -10.13 43.44 -33.41
N PRO A 61 -11.26 42.72 -33.50
CA PRO A 61 -12.52 43.14 -32.90
C PRO A 61 -12.43 43.15 -31.36
N PRO A 62 -13.23 43.98 -30.67
CA PRO A 62 -13.27 44.01 -29.21
C PRO A 62 -13.78 42.67 -28.65
N VAL A 63 -13.10 42.18 -27.61
CA VAL A 63 -13.46 40.95 -26.91
C VAL A 63 -14.70 41.20 -26.04
N PRO A 64 -15.74 40.34 -26.07
CA PRO A 64 -16.90 40.48 -25.20
C PRO A 64 -16.49 40.37 -23.72
N SER A 65 -17.01 41.26 -22.88
CA SER A 65 -16.79 41.21 -21.43
C SER A 65 -17.36 39.91 -20.85
N ALA A 66 -16.56 39.21 -20.04
CA ALA A 66 -16.98 37.98 -19.37
C ALA A 66 -18.17 38.24 -18.43
N PRO A 67 -19.14 37.32 -18.33
CA PRO A 67 -20.24 37.43 -17.37
C PRO A 67 -19.71 37.41 -15.93
N PRO A 68 -20.42 38.05 -14.97
CA PRO A 68 -20.02 38.03 -13.57
C PRO A 68 -20.08 36.59 -13.02
N PRO A 69 -19.21 36.23 -12.06
CA PRO A 69 -19.23 34.93 -11.43
C PRO A 69 -20.55 34.71 -10.69
N SER A 70 -21.14 33.52 -10.86
CA SER A 70 -22.34 33.10 -10.13
C SER A 70 -22.06 33.03 -8.63
N SER A 71 -23.01 33.50 -7.81
CA SER A 71 -22.89 33.45 -6.35
C SER A 71 -22.74 32.01 -5.86
N PRO A 72 -21.93 31.78 -4.80
CA PRO A 72 -21.77 30.45 -4.24
C PRO A 72 -23.10 29.93 -3.64
N PRO A 73 -23.35 28.61 -3.66
CA PRO A 73 -24.52 28.04 -3.04
C PRO A 73 -24.50 28.23 -1.51
N PRO A 74 -25.67 28.25 -0.85
CA PRO A 74 -25.75 28.34 0.60
C PRO A 74 -25.11 27.11 1.27
N PRO A 75 -24.56 27.26 2.49
CA PRO A 75 -24.01 26.13 3.23
C PRO A 75 -25.09 25.11 3.55
N THR A 76 -24.77 23.83 3.37
CA THR A 76 -25.64 22.72 3.77
C THR A 76 -25.75 22.63 5.30
N PRO A 77 -26.92 22.25 5.86
CA PRO A 77 -27.06 22.01 7.29
C PRO A 77 -26.12 20.91 7.79
N SER A 78 -25.53 21.10 8.97
CA SER A 78 -24.71 20.08 9.63
C SER A 78 -25.53 18.84 9.97
N PRO A 79 -24.98 17.63 9.83
CA PRO A 79 -25.66 16.40 10.23
C PRO A 79 -25.86 16.35 11.76
N PRO A 80 -26.90 15.63 12.23
CA PRO A 80 -27.11 15.42 13.66
C PRO A 80 -25.96 14.61 14.28
N PRO A 81 -25.71 14.75 15.60
CA PRO A 81 -24.71 13.95 16.30
C PRO A 81 -25.06 12.46 16.28
N PRO A 82 -24.05 11.56 16.27
CA PRO A 82 -24.28 10.13 16.34
C PRO A 82 -24.92 9.74 17.68
N SER A 83 -25.79 8.71 17.65
CA SER A 83 -26.39 8.14 18.86
C SER A 83 -25.32 7.53 19.78
N PRO A 84 -25.52 7.55 21.11
CA PRO A 84 -24.61 6.90 22.04
C PRO A 84 -24.57 5.38 21.81
N PRO A 85 -23.41 4.73 22.05
CA PRO A 85 -23.30 3.28 21.92
C PRO A 85 -24.17 2.56 22.97
N PRO A 86 -24.65 1.34 22.67
CA PRO A 86 -25.38 0.53 23.65
C PRO A 86 -24.48 0.14 24.84
N PRO A 87 -25.07 -0.12 26.02
CA PRO A 87 -24.33 -0.56 27.19
C PRO A 87 -23.64 -1.91 26.93
N VAL A 88 -22.39 -2.03 27.37
CA VAL A 88 -21.61 -3.27 27.25
C VAL A 88 -22.17 -4.33 28.20
N PRO A 89 -22.43 -5.57 27.74
CA PRO A 89 -22.83 -6.67 28.62
C PRO A 89 -21.78 -6.93 29.70
N SER A 90 -22.23 -7.20 30.92
CA SER A 90 -21.34 -7.58 32.03
C SER A 90 -20.62 -8.89 31.72
N PRO A 91 -19.33 -9.04 32.09
CA PRO A 91 -18.60 -10.29 31.91
C PRO A 91 -19.20 -11.40 32.77
N PRO A 92 -19.21 -12.66 32.29
CA PRO A 92 -19.65 -13.80 33.09
C PRO A 92 -18.70 -14.07 34.26
N PRO A 93 -19.19 -14.67 35.37
CA PRO A 93 -18.34 -15.04 36.50
C PRO A 93 -17.28 -16.07 36.09
N ALA A 94 -16.05 -15.88 36.58
CA ALA A 94 -14.94 -16.79 36.33
C ALA A 94 -15.27 -18.20 36.83
N SER A 95 -15.31 -19.16 35.90
CA SER A 95 -15.46 -20.58 36.23
C SER A 95 -14.14 -21.11 36.79
N ASN A 96 -14.21 -21.68 37.99
CA ASN A 96 -13.08 -22.21 38.74
C ASN A 96 -12.63 -23.54 38.11
N TRP A 97 -11.51 -23.54 37.38
CA TRP A 97 -10.94 -24.76 36.79
C TRP A 97 -10.05 -25.49 37.80
N THR A 98 -10.41 -26.71 38.16
CA THR A 98 -9.52 -27.66 38.84
C THR A 98 -8.64 -28.38 37.80
N PRO A 99 -7.33 -28.57 38.04
CA PRO A 99 -6.48 -29.32 37.10
C PRO A 99 -6.74 -30.82 37.25
N VAL A 100 -7.15 -31.47 36.16
CA VAL A 100 -7.13 -32.94 36.03
C VAL A 100 -5.66 -33.38 35.86
N ALA A 101 -5.24 -34.36 36.65
CA ALA A 101 -3.91 -34.94 36.61
C ALA A 101 -3.64 -35.63 35.26
N ASN A 102 -2.46 -35.39 34.69
CA ASN A 102 -2.00 -36.07 33.48
C ASN A 102 -1.89 -37.60 33.71
N PRO A 103 -2.36 -38.43 32.77
CA PRO A 103 -2.16 -39.88 32.85
C PRO A 103 -0.68 -40.25 32.63
N PRO A 104 -0.21 -41.39 33.19
CA PRO A 104 1.17 -41.83 33.02
C PRO A 104 1.44 -42.31 31.58
N PRO A 105 2.71 -42.26 31.13
CA PRO A 105 3.08 -42.71 29.79
C PRO A 105 2.95 -44.24 29.65
N PRO A 106 2.65 -44.76 28.45
CA PRO A 106 2.50 -46.19 28.23
C PRO A 106 3.85 -46.93 28.29
N ALA A 107 3.79 -48.18 28.75
CA ALA A 107 4.93 -49.08 28.88
C ALA A 107 5.59 -49.39 27.52
N ALA A 108 6.92 -49.45 27.51
CA ALA A 108 7.72 -49.80 26.34
C ALA A 108 7.42 -51.22 25.84
N ALA A 109 7.06 -51.35 24.56
CA ALA A 109 6.94 -52.62 23.85
C ALA A 109 8.34 -53.18 23.49
N PRO A 110 8.51 -54.51 23.37
CA PRO A 110 9.81 -55.14 23.08
C PRO A 110 10.25 -54.91 21.63
N PRO A 111 11.55 -55.07 21.30
CA PRO A 111 12.05 -54.88 19.94
C PRO A 111 11.67 -56.07 19.07
N ALA A 112 10.88 -55.83 18.01
CA ALA A 112 10.65 -56.78 16.94
C ALA A 112 11.72 -56.64 15.85
N ALA A 113 12.22 -57.77 15.37
CA ALA A 113 13.32 -57.92 14.43
C ALA A 113 13.10 -57.21 13.08
N SER A 114 14.19 -56.69 12.51
CA SER A 114 14.22 -56.01 11.21
C SER A 114 13.99 -56.97 10.03
N PRO A 115 13.13 -56.63 9.05
CA PRO A 115 13.14 -57.27 7.73
C PRO A 115 14.11 -56.57 6.74
N PRO A 116 14.57 -57.26 5.67
CA PRO A 116 15.53 -56.71 4.70
C PRO A 116 14.89 -55.69 3.74
N PRO A 117 15.69 -54.87 3.02
CA PRO A 117 15.17 -53.76 2.25
C PRO A 117 14.62 -54.23 0.89
N VAL A 118 13.34 -53.97 0.64
CA VAL A 118 12.76 -53.98 -0.70
C VAL A 118 12.59 -52.53 -1.14
N ALA A 119 13.28 -52.15 -2.21
CA ALA A 119 13.11 -50.87 -2.87
C ALA A 119 11.69 -50.78 -3.45
N SER A 120 10.88 -49.85 -2.95
CA SER A 120 9.57 -49.53 -3.50
C SER A 120 9.29 -48.05 -3.21
N THR A 121 8.94 -47.34 -4.27
CA THR A 121 8.74 -45.89 -4.37
C THR A 121 7.88 -45.29 -3.25
N PRO A 122 8.17 -44.06 -2.77
CA PRO A 122 7.32 -43.42 -1.77
C PRO A 122 5.90 -43.18 -2.35
N PRO A 123 4.83 -43.41 -1.57
CA PRO A 123 3.50 -43.00 -1.97
C PRO A 123 3.43 -41.47 -2.11
N PRO A 124 2.54 -40.91 -2.96
CA PRO A 124 2.30 -39.47 -2.95
C PRO A 124 1.84 -39.08 -1.54
N SER A 125 2.53 -38.13 -0.93
CA SER A 125 2.12 -37.55 0.35
C SER A 125 0.65 -37.13 0.26
N PRO A 126 -0.20 -37.44 1.24
CA PRO A 126 -1.50 -36.77 1.32
C PRO A 126 -1.27 -35.25 1.33
N PRO A 127 -2.17 -34.42 0.79
CA PRO A 127 -2.07 -32.99 1.00
C PRO A 127 -1.98 -32.78 2.52
N VAL A 128 -0.90 -32.15 2.95
CA VAL A 128 -0.75 -31.73 4.34
C VAL A 128 -1.84 -30.69 4.56
N VAL A 129 -3.01 -31.13 5.01
CA VAL A 129 -3.97 -30.24 5.65
C VAL A 129 -3.29 -29.87 6.95
N SER A 130 -2.59 -28.73 6.91
CA SER A 130 -1.97 -28.14 8.09
C SER A 130 -3.00 -28.13 9.21
N PRO A 131 -2.70 -28.67 10.40
CA PRO A 131 -3.60 -28.55 11.53
C PRO A 131 -3.91 -27.06 11.74
N PRO A 132 -5.17 -26.68 12.03
CA PRO A 132 -5.49 -25.29 12.31
C PRO A 132 -4.57 -24.80 13.43
N PRO A 133 -3.91 -23.64 13.27
CA PRO A 133 -3.00 -23.15 14.29
C PRO A 133 -3.76 -22.98 15.63
N PRO A 134 -3.10 -23.21 16.78
CA PRO A 134 -3.70 -22.99 18.08
C PRO A 134 -4.27 -21.57 18.16
N ALA A 135 -5.48 -21.43 18.72
CA ALA A 135 -6.23 -20.18 18.82
C ALA A 135 -5.40 -19.05 19.45
N THR A 136 -4.72 -18.32 18.58
CA THR A 136 -4.17 -17.00 18.79
C THR A 136 -4.85 -16.19 17.71
N ASN A 137 -5.44 -15.05 18.03
CA ASN A 137 -6.49 -14.40 17.20
C ASN A 137 -6.00 -13.82 15.85
N TRP A 138 -4.91 -14.36 15.29
CA TRP A 138 -4.32 -14.08 14.00
C TRP A 138 -4.82 -15.08 12.96
N THR A 139 -5.42 -14.56 11.91
CA THR A 139 -5.89 -15.31 10.76
C THR A 139 -4.98 -15.00 9.57
N PRO A 140 -4.39 -16.01 8.90
CA PRO A 140 -3.62 -15.80 7.69
C PRO A 140 -4.44 -15.06 6.62
N VAL A 141 -3.81 -14.13 5.92
CA VAL A 141 -4.39 -13.47 4.75
C VAL A 141 -4.51 -14.50 3.63
N ALA A 142 -5.74 -14.74 3.17
CA ALA A 142 -6.00 -15.73 2.12
C ALA A 142 -5.52 -15.27 0.74
N ASP A 143 -5.73 -13.99 0.39
CA ASP A 143 -5.23 -13.38 -0.83
C ASP A 143 -4.46 -12.09 -0.50
N VAL A 144 -3.15 -12.14 -0.70
CA VAL A 144 -2.27 -10.99 -0.49
C VAL A 144 -2.46 -9.91 -1.55
N ASN A 145 -3.08 -10.24 -2.69
CA ASN A 145 -3.41 -9.28 -3.75
C ASN A 145 -4.76 -8.61 -3.54
N ASP A 146 -5.49 -8.95 -2.47
CA ASP A 146 -6.72 -8.26 -2.12
C ASP A 146 -6.46 -6.74 -2.05
N PRO A 147 -7.29 -5.90 -2.69
CA PRO A 147 -7.08 -4.46 -2.75
C PRO A 147 -6.91 -3.80 -1.37
N THR A 148 -7.58 -4.34 -0.36
CA THR A 148 -7.49 -3.87 1.03
C THR A 148 -6.12 -4.17 1.61
N ILE A 149 -5.60 -5.38 1.40
CA ILE A 149 -4.28 -5.79 1.87
C ILE A 149 -3.18 -4.97 1.17
N GLN A 150 -3.33 -4.76 -0.13
CA GLN A 150 -2.45 -3.88 -0.91
C GLN A 150 -2.49 -2.44 -0.37
N GLN A 151 -3.67 -1.92 -0.02
CA GLN A 151 -3.80 -0.60 0.58
C GLN A 151 -3.09 -0.50 1.94
N VAL A 152 -3.19 -1.52 2.80
CA VAL A 152 -2.47 -1.61 4.09
C VAL A 152 -0.96 -1.58 3.88
N ALA A 153 -0.46 -2.34 2.91
CA ALA A 153 0.96 -2.36 2.58
C ALA A 153 1.45 -1.01 2.04
N GLN A 154 0.69 -0.38 1.14
CA GLN A 154 1.03 0.93 0.57
C GLN A 154 1.05 2.02 1.66
N PHE A 155 0.07 2.00 2.57
CA PHE A 155 0.05 2.88 3.73
C PHE A 155 1.32 2.70 4.58
N ALA A 156 1.69 1.46 4.91
CA ALA A 156 2.86 1.17 5.73
C ALA A 156 4.15 1.71 5.10
N VAL A 157 4.38 1.42 3.81
CA VAL A 157 5.56 1.90 3.07
C VAL A 157 5.58 3.41 3.01
N ARG A 158 4.43 4.06 2.72
CA ARG A 158 4.37 5.52 2.60
C ARG A 158 4.70 6.21 3.92
N ILE A 159 4.10 5.77 5.03
CA ILE A 159 4.35 6.36 6.35
C ILE A 159 5.81 6.14 6.75
N TYR A 160 6.35 4.94 6.54
CA TYR A 160 7.75 4.65 6.85
C TYR A 160 8.71 5.50 6.00
N ALA A 161 8.50 5.56 4.69
CA ALA A 161 9.31 6.34 3.74
C ALA A 161 9.34 7.83 4.12
N LEU A 162 8.19 8.39 4.51
CA LEU A 162 8.10 9.78 4.97
C LEU A 162 8.82 9.96 6.31
N SER A 163 8.61 9.06 7.27
CA SER A 163 9.21 9.15 8.62
C SER A 163 10.74 8.99 8.63
N THR A 164 11.30 8.32 7.61
CA THR A 164 12.74 8.06 7.49
C THR A 164 13.41 8.78 6.33
N THR A 165 12.67 9.67 5.64
CA THR A 165 13.14 10.43 4.47
C THR A 165 13.62 9.54 3.29
N GLN A 166 13.14 8.29 3.22
CA GLN A 166 13.42 7.36 2.12
C GLN A 166 12.40 7.53 0.99
N LEU A 167 12.34 8.72 0.40
CA LEU A 167 11.28 9.11 -0.56
C LEU A 167 11.25 8.31 -1.87
N ARG A 168 12.31 7.55 -2.16
CA ARG A 168 12.40 6.63 -3.32
C ARG A 168 11.81 5.25 -3.02
N MET A 169 11.39 5.00 -1.77
CA MET A 169 10.89 3.70 -1.35
C MET A 169 9.46 3.48 -1.83
N GLN A 170 9.22 2.33 -2.45
CA GLN A 170 7.92 1.96 -3.01
C GLN A 170 7.62 0.49 -2.71
N LEU A 171 6.33 0.18 -2.49
CA LEU A 171 5.88 -1.20 -2.38
C LEU A 171 6.06 -1.91 -3.73
N LEU A 172 6.70 -3.07 -3.73
CA LEU A 172 6.80 -3.95 -4.89
C LEU A 172 5.75 -5.06 -4.81
N ASN A 173 5.72 -5.80 -3.70
CA ASN A 173 4.75 -6.87 -3.50
C ASN A 173 4.51 -7.18 -2.01
N VAL A 174 3.35 -7.74 -1.69
CA VAL A 174 3.06 -8.38 -0.41
C VAL A 174 3.32 -9.89 -0.55
N ILE A 175 4.16 -10.44 0.32
CA ILE A 175 4.55 -11.86 0.27
C ILE A 175 3.58 -12.71 1.08
N SER A 176 3.27 -12.25 2.29
CA SER A 176 2.38 -12.93 3.22
C SER A 176 1.83 -11.93 4.22
N GLY A 177 0.78 -12.34 4.92
CA GLY A 177 0.30 -11.57 6.04
C GLY A 177 -0.66 -12.32 6.94
N GLU A 178 -0.90 -11.73 8.09
CA GLU A 178 -1.88 -12.18 9.08
C GLU A 178 -2.69 -10.99 9.57
N THR A 179 -3.95 -11.24 9.92
CA THR A 179 -4.89 -10.24 10.42
C THR A 179 -5.44 -10.64 11.78
N GLN A 180 -5.71 -9.67 12.63
CA GLN A 180 -6.30 -9.92 13.94
C GLN A 180 -7.31 -8.82 14.28
N PRO A 181 -8.57 -9.15 14.64
CA PRO A 181 -9.50 -8.15 15.16
C PRO A 181 -8.92 -7.44 16.40
N TYR A 182 -8.93 -6.12 16.41
CA TYR A 182 -8.40 -5.33 17.52
C TYR A 182 -9.08 -3.97 17.60
N ASN A 183 -9.69 -3.67 18.76
CA ASN A 183 -10.23 -2.35 19.11
C ASN A 183 -11.10 -1.69 18.02
N GLY A 184 -12.05 -2.43 17.44
CA GLY A 184 -12.96 -1.92 16.40
C GLY A 184 -12.38 -1.88 14.98
N GLY A 185 -11.13 -2.32 14.80
CA GLY A 185 -10.49 -2.50 13.50
C GLY A 185 -9.73 -3.83 13.44
N TYR A 186 -8.68 -3.85 12.64
CA TYR A 186 -7.80 -5.01 12.48
C TYR A 186 -6.34 -4.59 12.63
N ASN A 187 -5.59 -5.44 13.32
CA ASN A 187 -4.15 -5.52 13.24
C ASN A 187 -3.76 -6.29 11.97
N TYR A 188 -2.71 -5.86 11.30
CA TYR A 188 -2.13 -6.47 10.10
C TYR A 188 -0.64 -6.65 10.29
N ARG A 189 -0.16 -7.90 10.21
CA ARG A 189 1.27 -8.20 10.12
C ARG A 189 1.55 -8.66 8.71
N LEU A 190 2.28 -7.86 7.95
CA LEU A 190 2.57 -8.13 6.54
C LEU A 190 4.06 -8.29 6.33
N VAL A 191 4.45 -9.30 5.55
CA VAL A 191 5.79 -9.39 4.98
C VAL A 191 5.73 -8.82 3.57
N ILE A 192 6.51 -7.78 3.31
CA ILE A 192 6.46 -7.03 2.05
C ILE A 192 7.85 -6.92 1.42
N THR A 193 7.85 -6.77 0.10
CA THR A 193 9.03 -6.37 -0.68
C THR A 193 8.89 -4.93 -1.15
N VAL A 194 10.02 -4.25 -1.19
CA VAL A 194 10.09 -2.83 -1.55
C VAL A 194 11.27 -2.55 -2.46
N THR A 195 11.15 -1.52 -3.29
CA THR A 195 12.27 -0.92 -4.02
C THR A 195 12.75 0.33 -3.30
N GLY A 196 13.99 0.75 -3.54
CA GLY A 196 14.54 2.02 -3.01
C GLY A 196 14.76 2.07 -1.49
N GLY A 197 14.47 0.98 -0.77
CA GLY A 197 14.76 0.82 0.65
C GLY A 197 16.18 0.32 0.92
N LYS A 198 16.60 0.36 2.19
CA LYS A 198 17.91 -0.18 2.63
C LYS A 198 18.02 -1.69 2.48
N LYS A 199 16.88 -2.37 2.53
CA LYS A 199 16.70 -3.81 2.35
C LYS A 199 15.58 -4.03 1.35
N THR A 200 15.47 -5.25 0.84
CA THR A 200 14.43 -5.63 -0.12
C THR A 200 13.16 -6.12 0.56
N GLN A 201 13.23 -6.63 1.80
CA GLN A 201 12.09 -7.21 2.52
C GLN A 201 11.92 -6.64 3.93
N TYR A 202 10.67 -6.43 4.33
CA TYR A 202 10.31 -5.86 5.62
C TYR A 202 9.08 -6.54 6.21
N GLU A 203 9.03 -6.61 7.54
CA GLU A 203 7.81 -6.86 8.31
C GLU A 203 7.16 -5.52 8.67
N ALA A 204 5.93 -5.33 8.24
CA ALA A 204 5.10 -4.18 8.56
C ALA A 204 3.99 -4.60 9.53
N PHE A 205 3.88 -3.89 10.65
CA PHE A 205 2.78 -4.07 11.60
C PHE A 205 1.91 -2.82 11.62
N VAL A 206 0.65 -2.95 11.21
CA VAL A 206 -0.31 -1.86 11.05
C VAL A 206 -1.57 -2.15 11.84
N TRP A 207 -2.27 -1.12 12.29
CA TRP A 207 -3.67 -1.22 12.69
C TRP A 207 -4.53 -0.28 11.84
N GLY A 208 -5.74 -0.69 11.49
CA GLY A 208 -6.67 0.17 10.77
C GLY A 208 -8.11 -0.32 10.76
N ILE A 209 -9.03 0.60 10.45
CA ILE A 209 -10.46 0.31 10.28
C ILE A 209 -10.80 0.41 8.79
N LEU A 210 -11.34 -0.67 8.22
CA LEU A 210 -11.70 -0.74 6.81
C LEU A 210 -12.77 0.27 6.44
N GLY A 211 -12.65 0.85 5.24
CA GLY A 211 -13.54 1.90 4.75
C GLY A 211 -13.33 3.27 5.41
N THR A 212 -12.32 3.43 6.26
CA THR A 212 -11.99 4.70 6.93
C THR A 212 -10.54 5.11 6.68
N MET A 213 -10.16 6.31 7.15
CA MET A 213 -8.77 6.80 7.18
C MET A 213 -8.09 6.60 8.55
N SER A 214 -8.73 5.90 9.49
CA SER A 214 -8.21 5.66 10.86
C SER A 214 -7.19 4.51 10.87
N TRP A 215 -5.95 4.81 10.48
CA TRP A 215 -4.88 3.83 10.28
C TRP A 215 -3.62 4.27 11.03
N LYS A 216 -2.84 3.30 11.52
CA LYS A 216 -1.62 3.55 12.30
C LYS A 216 -0.55 2.49 12.01
N LEU A 217 0.65 2.95 11.67
CA LEU A 217 1.82 2.08 11.58
C LEU A 217 2.40 1.87 12.98
N TRP A 218 2.46 0.62 13.45
CA TRP A 218 3.09 0.25 14.72
C TRP A 218 4.59 0.03 14.57
N SER A 219 5.00 -0.76 13.58
CA SER A 219 6.42 -1.03 13.30
C SER A 219 6.66 -1.34 11.83
N PHE A 220 7.90 -1.12 11.41
CA PHE A 220 8.36 -1.42 10.07
C PHE A 220 9.84 -1.85 10.15
N THR A 221 10.07 -3.16 10.15
CA THR A 221 11.37 -3.76 10.49
C THR A 221 11.92 -4.52 9.30
N ALA A 222 13.19 -4.32 8.97
CA ALA A 222 13.82 -5.08 7.89
C ALA A 222 13.98 -6.55 8.28
N ILE A 223 13.72 -7.44 7.34
CA ILE A 223 13.99 -8.88 7.48
C ILE A 223 15.38 -9.14 6.88
N TYR A 224 16.19 -9.93 7.59
CA TYR A 224 17.59 -10.24 7.23
C TYR A 224 17.69 -11.40 6.27
#